data_AF-R0B7P1-F1
#
_entry.id   AF-R0B7P1-F1
#
_cell.length_a   1.000
_cell.length_b   1.000
_cell.length_c   1.000
_cell.angle_alpha   90.00
_cell.angle_beta   90.00
_cell.angle_gamma   90.00
#
_symmetry.space_group_name_H-M   'P 1'
#
loop_
_entity.id
_entity.type
_entity.pdbx_description
1 polymer ?
#
loop_
_entity_poly.entity_id
_entity_poly.type
_entity_poly.pdbx_seq_one_letter_code
_entity_poly.pdbx_strand_id
1 'polypeptide(L)'
;MNSRQIAFLRLLLEHEEYLPVGFYAGRMDVSDKTLRRMIHGVNEILASYNGVIESRPGTGIRLEINEEERERLMNSAYMMELMDSGALSRSWNQLSRRMDIALNLLLYSDEATSLSGLAYKYYVSKSSIAGDLKALVPFAGKHELRIIQGHGGTSVEGTESCLRKALAELLLYILDNNINANTRGNPAATGMFESETLMTILDIFTEEDLNFVEGLIKHIETSAGYRFDEREYMEFSVNLLVMIYRVRNGFLMEPVLKSNYRKQERDPLDAIAFELASRLSGSYRYTLSVSETSHIYNVLAATHLGNFLMQKELPEEESRKTAVAFGEDFIDAFSVITGINLRTKSTFYVNVISHITLMLNRAASSTPARNPIIDILLENYKGTINVCQIICRILTEKFRLPEISFDEICYLMLYIQGELLADEEKMDVILVSNMSNSITNILKHKLSQNYPQWTVVSSDYNHFLEMSQKQYDLILSTVPLGSREHVIPYALISPLLDEKDCSAINNLLKSCRHREDLYLRELMRARNDLYDIGCAVEVRNRKPMEIPVTGFLKVTVLKEVEFVYVHNEAGINRCQFVTDLLQKKLDKVIMDMSNWDFMLFASKMVYLMDNCPDWAMTEFIQNIITEGR
;
A
#
# COMPACT_ATOMS: atom_id res chain seq x y z
N MET A 1 31.80 -21.65 13.18
CA MET A 1 31.45 -20.41 13.93
C MET A 1 29.95 -20.41 14.16
N ASN A 2 29.45 -19.88 15.27
CA ASN A 2 27.99 -19.72 15.43
C ASN A 2 27.62 -18.31 14.96
N SER A 3 26.63 -18.18 14.08
CA SER A 3 26.17 -16.90 13.54
C SER A 3 25.84 -15.83 14.58
N ARG A 4 25.44 -16.25 15.79
CA ARG A 4 25.27 -15.33 16.93
C ARG A 4 26.59 -14.68 17.37
N GLN A 5 27.72 -15.37 17.31
CA GLN A 5 29.02 -14.80 17.69
C GLN A 5 29.49 -13.75 16.67
N ILE A 6 29.17 -13.93 15.38
CA ILE A 6 29.46 -12.96 14.31
C ILE A 6 28.60 -11.70 14.49
N ALA A 7 27.30 -11.86 14.76
CA ALA A 7 26.42 -10.72 15.06
C ALA A 7 26.88 -9.96 16.31
N PHE A 8 27.31 -10.67 17.35
CA PHE A 8 27.86 -10.04 18.55
C PHE A 8 29.17 -9.28 18.26
N LEU A 9 30.04 -9.82 17.40
CA LEU A 9 31.27 -9.17 16.96
C LEU A 9 31.01 -7.87 16.19
N ARG A 10 29.98 -7.80 15.32
CA ARG A 10 29.63 -6.55 14.61
C ARG A 10 29.11 -5.47 15.56
N LEU A 11 28.24 -5.83 16.50
CA LEU A 11 27.77 -4.89 17.52
C LEU A 11 28.91 -4.33 18.37
N LEU A 12 29.98 -5.11 18.58
CA LEU A 12 31.19 -4.64 19.26
C LEU A 12 32.04 -3.71 18.38
N LEU A 13 32.06 -3.90 17.06
CA LEU A 13 32.77 -3.03 16.12
C LEU A 13 32.06 -1.67 15.88
N GLU A 14 30.74 -1.64 16.01
CA GLU A 14 29.89 -0.43 15.87
C GLU A 14 30.01 0.54 17.06
N HIS A 15 30.50 0.06 18.20
CA HIS A 15 30.56 0.83 19.44
C HIS A 15 31.97 0.84 20.03
N GLU A 16 32.59 2.02 20.03
CA GLU A 16 33.95 2.23 20.57
C GLU A 16 33.97 2.55 22.07
N GLU A 17 32.82 2.64 22.73
CA GLU A 17 32.67 2.95 24.15
C GLU A 17 32.37 1.68 24.97
N TYR A 18 32.56 1.74 26.31
CA TYR A 18 32.13 0.63 27.18
C TYR A 18 30.62 0.64 27.33
N LEU A 19 29.99 -0.47 26.94
CA LEU A 19 28.55 -0.65 27.09
C LEU A 19 28.22 -1.86 27.98
N PRO A 20 27.16 -1.79 28.81
CA PRO A 20 26.77 -2.91 29.66
C PRO A 20 26.48 -4.19 28.87
N VAL A 21 26.80 -5.35 29.45
CA VAL A 21 26.46 -6.67 28.85
C VAL A 21 24.97 -6.75 28.50
N GLY A 22 24.10 -6.20 29.35
CA GLY A 22 22.65 -6.17 29.12
C GLY A 22 22.22 -5.38 27.87
N PHE A 23 23.00 -4.38 27.45
CA PHE A 23 22.73 -3.63 26.22
C PHE A 23 22.85 -4.54 24.99
N TYR A 24 23.98 -5.24 24.86
CA TYR A 24 24.21 -6.19 23.78
C TYR A 24 23.27 -7.39 23.86
N ALA A 25 22.99 -7.87 25.07
CA ALA A 25 22.05 -8.98 25.30
C ALA A 25 20.62 -8.63 24.83
N GLY A 26 20.13 -7.43 25.15
CA GLY A 26 18.82 -6.95 24.70
C GLY A 26 18.75 -6.75 23.20
N ARG A 27 19.79 -6.20 22.57
CA ARG A 27 19.85 -5.99 21.11
C ARG A 27 19.93 -7.29 20.31
N MET A 28 20.34 -8.38 20.97
CA MET A 28 20.45 -9.71 20.37
C MET A 28 19.34 -10.69 20.80
N ASP A 29 18.39 -10.25 21.65
CA ASP A 29 17.34 -11.08 22.24
C ASP A 29 17.87 -12.36 22.93
N VAL A 30 18.94 -12.21 23.74
CA VAL A 30 19.53 -13.31 24.52
C VAL A 30 19.73 -12.93 25.98
N SER A 31 19.84 -13.92 26.86
CA SER A 31 20.17 -13.64 28.28
C SER A 31 21.62 -13.19 28.46
N ASP A 32 21.89 -12.35 29.47
CA ASP A 32 23.24 -11.95 29.89
C ASP A 32 24.19 -13.14 30.10
N LYS A 33 23.67 -14.26 30.61
CA LYS A 33 24.43 -15.50 30.82
C LYS A 33 24.86 -16.12 29.49
N THR A 34 24.00 -16.07 28.48
CA THR A 34 24.30 -16.55 27.13
C THR A 34 25.34 -15.65 26.46
N LEU A 35 25.20 -14.32 26.56
CA LEU A 35 26.14 -13.37 25.98
C LEU A 35 27.54 -13.49 26.60
N ARG A 36 27.63 -13.62 27.94
CA ARG A 36 28.91 -13.86 28.63
C ARG A 36 29.61 -15.14 28.18
N ARG A 37 28.85 -16.20 27.87
CA ARG A 37 29.42 -17.43 27.30
C ARG A 37 29.95 -17.22 25.87
N MET A 38 29.32 -16.32 25.12
CA MET A 38 29.74 -15.99 23.75
C MET A 38 31.03 -15.17 23.70
N ILE A 39 31.29 -14.31 24.70
CA ILE A 39 32.54 -13.52 24.82
C ILE A 39 33.78 -14.41 24.67
N HIS A 40 33.78 -15.60 25.29
CA HIS A 40 34.93 -16.49 25.21
C HIS A 40 35.24 -16.93 23.77
N GLY A 41 34.22 -17.38 23.03
CA GLY A 41 34.41 -17.79 21.64
C GLY A 41 34.59 -16.63 20.66
N VAL A 42 34.17 -15.39 21.01
CA VAL A 42 34.51 -14.20 20.23
C VAL A 42 35.97 -13.79 20.46
N ASN A 43 36.48 -13.89 21.69
CA ASN A 43 37.89 -13.61 21.99
C ASN A 43 38.86 -14.56 21.29
N GLU A 44 38.47 -15.83 21.06
CA GLU A 44 39.27 -16.77 20.25
C GLU A 44 39.47 -16.28 18.81
N ILE A 45 38.48 -15.60 18.24
CA ILE A 45 38.54 -15.02 16.89
C ILE A 45 39.35 -13.73 16.91
N LEU A 46 39.09 -12.86 17.89
CA LEU A 46 39.79 -11.60 18.03
C LEU A 46 41.30 -11.78 18.22
N ALA A 47 41.73 -12.90 18.81
CA ALA A 47 43.14 -13.24 18.96
C ALA A 47 43.91 -13.25 17.63
N SER A 48 43.29 -13.65 16.51
CA SER A 48 43.97 -13.62 15.20
C SER A 48 44.12 -12.21 14.60
N TYR A 49 43.45 -11.22 15.19
CA TYR A 49 43.46 -9.82 14.80
C TYR A 49 44.10 -8.92 15.87
N ASN A 50 44.83 -9.51 16.83
CA ASN A 50 45.37 -8.82 18.00
C ASN A 50 44.33 -8.00 18.78
N GLY A 51 43.06 -8.44 18.75
CA GLY A 51 41.96 -7.83 19.46
C GLY A 51 41.55 -8.62 20.71
N VAL A 52 40.91 -7.95 21.66
CA VAL A 52 40.30 -8.60 22.83
C VAL A 52 39.09 -7.80 23.32
N ILE A 53 38.09 -8.49 23.85
CA ILE A 53 37.00 -7.85 24.60
C ILE A 53 37.48 -7.56 26.01
N GLU A 54 37.67 -6.29 26.34
CA GLU A 54 37.97 -5.83 27.69
C GLU A 54 36.66 -5.70 28.49
N SER A 55 36.64 -6.23 29.72
CA SER A 55 35.49 -6.12 30.62
C SER A 55 35.87 -5.32 31.87
N ARG A 56 35.10 -4.26 32.15
CA ARG A 56 35.25 -3.43 33.35
C ARG A 56 34.03 -3.56 34.27
N PRO A 57 34.21 -4.00 35.52
CA PRO A 57 33.13 -4.11 36.50
C PRO A 57 32.40 -2.77 36.68
N GLY A 58 31.08 -2.76 36.50
CA GLY A 58 30.24 -1.57 36.65
C GLY A 58 30.16 -0.64 35.43
N THR A 59 30.99 -0.84 34.40
CA THR A 59 31.02 0.02 33.19
C THR A 59 30.63 -0.72 31.93
N GLY A 60 30.94 -2.03 31.81
CA GLY A 60 30.51 -2.85 30.69
C GLY A 60 31.65 -3.57 29.98
N ILE A 61 31.49 -3.79 28.68
CA ILE A 61 32.46 -4.44 27.79
C ILE A 61 32.76 -3.55 26.58
N ARG A 62 33.98 -3.65 26.05
CA ARG A 62 34.44 -2.93 24.86
C ARG A 62 35.41 -3.80 24.05
N LEU A 63 35.43 -3.64 22.74
CA LEU A 63 36.45 -4.21 21.87
C LEU A 63 37.72 -3.34 21.89
N GLU A 64 38.85 -3.93 22.27
CA GLU A 64 40.17 -3.34 22.15
C GLU A 64 40.89 -3.97 20.96
N ILE A 65 41.16 -3.18 19.93
CA ILE A 65 41.85 -3.58 18.70
C ILE A 65 42.52 -2.35 18.08
N ASN A 66 43.61 -2.54 17.32
CA ASN A 66 44.25 -1.44 16.59
C ASN A 66 43.46 -1.08 15.32
N GLU A 67 43.62 0.13 14.78
CA GLU A 67 42.76 0.62 13.68
C GLU A 67 42.96 -0.16 12.36
N GLU A 68 44.21 -0.55 12.04
CA GLU A 68 44.49 -1.32 10.82
C GLU A 68 43.89 -2.74 10.85
N GLU A 69 43.94 -3.41 12.00
CA GLU A 69 43.31 -4.72 12.21
C GLU A 69 41.80 -4.60 12.39
N ARG A 70 41.30 -3.46 12.87
CA ARG A 70 39.86 -3.17 12.96
C ARG A 70 39.23 -3.15 11.57
N GLU A 71 39.82 -2.46 10.61
CA GLU A 71 39.32 -2.47 9.22
C GLU A 71 39.39 -3.88 8.60
N ARG A 72 40.47 -4.62 8.85
CA ARG A 72 40.60 -6.03 8.40
C ARG A 72 39.54 -6.93 9.03
N LEU A 73 39.28 -6.76 10.32
CA LEU A 73 38.27 -7.50 11.07
C LEU A 73 36.85 -7.10 10.64
N MET A 74 36.62 -5.83 10.32
CA MET A 74 35.34 -5.33 9.79
C MET A 74 35.04 -5.98 8.43
N ASN A 75 36.03 -5.98 7.54
CA ASN A 75 35.92 -6.62 6.23
C ASN A 75 35.80 -8.14 6.34
N SER A 76 36.52 -8.78 7.26
CA SER A 76 36.44 -10.23 7.45
C SER A 76 35.14 -10.65 8.15
N ALA A 77 34.62 -9.88 9.12
CA ALA A 77 33.32 -10.12 9.74
C ALA A 77 32.18 -9.98 8.73
N TYR A 78 32.27 -9.00 7.82
CA TYR A 78 31.34 -8.84 6.72
C TYR A 78 31.40 -10.01 5.73
N MET A 79 32.61 -10.47 5.36
CA MET A 79 32.78 -11.64 4.49
C MET A 79 32.39 -12.96 5.18
N MET A 80 32.62 -13.10 6.49
CA MET A 80 32.17 -14.24 7.29
C MET A 80 30.65 -14.28 7.42
N GLU A 81 29.97 -13.13 7.41
CA GLU A 81 28.50 -13.05 7.34
C GLU A 81 27.99 -13.47 5.96
N LEU A 82 28.69 -13.12 4.88
CA LEU A 82 28.42 -13.65 3.53
C LEU A 82 28.64 -15.16 3.41
N MET A 83 29.56 -15.74 4.18
CA MET A 83 29.89 -17.18 4.15
C MET A 83 29.14 -18.02 5.20
N ASP A 84 28.74 -17.45 6.34
CA ASP A 84 27.93 -18.11 7.38
C ASP A 84 26.44 -17.90 7.13
N SER A 85 25.98 -18.42 6.00
CA SER A 85 24.57 -18.51 5.58
C SER A 85 23.66 -19.26 6.57
N GLY A 86 24.15 -19.66 7.76
CA GLY A 86 23.41 -20.40 8.78
C GLY A 86 22.43 -19.60 9.65
N ALA A 87 22.56 -18.27 9.80
CA ALA A 87 21.58 -17.45 10.55
C ALA A 87 20.39 -17.01 9.68
N LEU A 88 20.65 -16.59 8.45
CA LEU A 88 19.60 -16.39 7.46
C LEU A 88 18.94 -17.75 7.14
N SER A 89 19.67 -18.86 7.05
CA SER A 89 19.05 -20.18 6.86
C SER A 89 18.00 -20.57 7.92
N ARG A 90 18.03 -20.12 9.19
CA ARG A 90 16.97 -20.55 10.14
C ARG A 90 15.64 -19.81 10.00
N SER A 91 15.65 -18.53 9.66
CA SER A 91 14.41 -17.78 9.36
C SER A 91 13.92 -18.05 7.94
N TRP A 92 14.84 -18.31 7.02
CA TRP A 92 14.57 -18.48 5.59
C TRP A 92 14.30 -19.96 5.19
N ASN A 93 14.78 -20.96 5.95
CA ASN A 93 14.35 -22.38 5.77
C ASN A 93 12.90 -22.60 6.23
N GLN A 94 12.39 -21.84 7.20
CA GLN A 94 11.00 -21.99 7.64
C GLN A 94 10.02 -21.42 6.61
N LEU A 95 10.34 -20.26 6.03
CA LEU A 95 9.52 -19.66 4.98
C LEU A 95 9.55 -20.50 3.70
N SER A 96 10.74 -20.88 3.22
CA SER A 96 10.89 -21.77 2.05
C SER A 96 10.13 -23.09 2.24
N ARG A 97 10.29 -23.74 3.41
CA ARG A 97 9.52 -24.95 3.76
C ARG A 97 8.02 -24.71 3.75
N ARG A 98 7.52 -23.60 4.31
CA ARG A 98 6.09 -23.27 4.27
C ARG A 98 5.58 -23.10 2.86
N MET A 99 6.37 -22.47 2.00
CA MET A 99 6.02 -22.24 0.59
C MET A 99 6.02 -23.55 -0.19
N ASP A 100 7.00 -24.43 0.01
CA ASP A 100 7.00 -25.76 -0.59
C ASP A 100 5.82 -26.61 -0.08
N ILE A 101 5.51 -26.56 1.22
CA ILE A 101 4.32 -27.23 1.78
C ILE A 101 3.04 -26.70 1.12
N ALA A 102 2.89 -25.37 1.02
CA ALA A 102 1.73 -24.75 0.39
C ALA A 102 1.62 -25.13 -1.09
N LEU A 103 2.73 -25.09 -1.81
CA LEU A 103 2.81 -25.46 -3.22
C LEU A 103 2.38 -26.91 -3.43
N ASN A 104 2.94 -27.85 -2.67
CA ASN A 104 2.57 -29.27 -2.73
C ASN A 104 1.09 -29.50 -2.39
N LEU A 105 0.57 -28.83 -1.36
CA LEU A 105 -0.84 -28.96 -0.97
C LEU A 105 -1.82 -28.45 -2.04
N LEU A 106 -1.43 -27.42 -2.81
CA LEU A 106 -2.24 -26.85 -3.88
C LEU A 106 -2.15 -27.67 -5.17
N LEU A 107 -0.96 -28.18 -5.51
CA LEU A 107 -0.74 -28.99 -6.71
C LEU A 107 -1.40 -30.36 -6.60
N TYR A 108 -1.20 -31.04 -5.46
CA TYR A 108 -1.69 -32.39 -5.17
C TYR A 108 -2.91 -32.34 -4.23
N SER A 109 -3.88 -31.50 -4.57
CA SER A 109 -5.06 -31.23 -3.73
C SER A 109 -5.94 -32.47 -3.46
N ASP A 110 -5.83 -33.51 -4.28
CA ASP A 110 -6.52 -34.79 -4.14
C ASP A 110 -5.78 -35.80 -3.22
N GLU A 111 -4.53 -35.51 -2.86
CA GLU A 111 -3.73 -36.35 -1.99
C GLU A 111 -3.66 -35.79 -0.55
N ALA A 112 -3.74 -36.68 0.44
CA ALA A 112 -3.53 -36.32 1.83
C ALA A 112 -2.07 -36.55 2.23
N THR A 113 -1.37 -35.49 2.65
CA THR A 113 0.03 -35.60 3.09
C THR A 113 0.12 -35.81 4.60
N SER A 114 0.83 -36.85 5.05
CA SER A 114 0.97 -37.10 6.49
C SER A 114 1.99 -36.14 7.14
N LEU A 115 1.71 -35.69 8.37
CA LEU A 115 2.64 -34.89 9.18
C LEU A 115 4.01 -35.59 9.35
N SER A 116 4.00 -36.92 9.43
CA SER A 116 5.23 -37.72 9.52
C SER A 116 6.03 -37.67 8.22
N GLY A 117 5.37 -37.70 7.07
CA GLY A 117 6.00 -37.60 5.75
C GLY A 117 6.63 -36.23 5.50
N LEU A 118 5.90 -35.15 5.83
CA LEU A 118 6.43 -33.78 5.75
C LEU A 118 7.61 -33.58 6.73
N ALA A 119 7.49 -34.07 7.97
CA ALA A 119 8.57 -33.98 8.96
C ALA A 119 9.84 -34.70 8.50
N TYR A 120 9.69 -35.86 7.83
CA TYR A 120 10.78 -36.60 7.22
C TYR A 120 11.39 -35.85 6.03
N LYS A 121 10.56 -35.36 5.09
CA LYS A 121 11.00 -34.62 3.88
C LYS A 121 11.89 -33.43 4.24
N TYR A 122 11.48 -32.62 5.22
CA TYR A 122 12.19 -31.40 5.59
C TYR A 122 13.14 -31.56 6.80
N TYR A 123 13.39 -32.79 7.27
CA TYR A 123 14.23 -33.08 8.44
C TYR A 123 13.90 -32.26 9.69
N VAL A 124 12.60 -32.09 10.00
CA VAL A 124 12.11 -31.31 11.15
C VAL A 124 11.16 -32.10 12.04
N SER A 125 10.88 -31.58 13.24
CA SER A 125 9.93 -32.21 14.15
C SER A 125 8.49 -32.09 13.63
N LYS A 126 7.62 -33.05 13.99
CA LYS A 126 6.17 -32.97 13.72
C LYS A 126 5.54 -31.69 14.28
N SER A 127 6.04 -31.20 15.42
CA SER A 127 5.57 -29.94 16.02
C SER A 127 5.92 -28.71 15.18
N SER A 128 7.05 -28.74 14.46
CA SER A 128 7.47 -27.68 13.54
C SER A 128 6.55 -27.63 12.31
N ILE A 129 6.25 -28.79 11.70
CA ILE A 129 5.29 -28.89 10.59
C ILE A 129 3.89 -28.46 11.02
N ALA A 130 3.43 -28.86 12.21
CA ALA A 130 2.14 -28.40 12.73
C ALA A 130 2.08 -26.87 12.90
N GLY A 131 3.18 -26.26 13.36
CA GLY A 131 3.31 -24.80 13.42
C GLY A 131 3.29 -24.14 12.03
N ASP A 132 3.92 -24.75 11.03
CA ASP A 132 3.92 -24.25 9.66
C ASP A 132 2.55 -24.34 9.00
N LEU A 133 1.85 -25.47 9.16
CA LEU A 133 0.48 -25.63 8.68
C LEU A 133 -0.47 -24.62 9.33
N LYS A 134 -0.30 -24.36 10.63
CA LYS A 134 -1.07 -23.31 11.33
C LYS A 134 -0.81 -21.93 10.75
N ALA A 135 0.43 -21.64 10.34
CA ALA A 135 0.78 -20.39 9.68
C ALA A 135 0.23 -20.26 8.26
N LEU A 136 -0.11 -21.37 7.59
CA LEU A 136 -0.75 -21.38 6.27
C LEU A 136 -2.28 -21.24 6.32
N VAL A 137 -2.91 -21.43 7.47
CA VAL A 137 -4.37 -21.28 7.63
C VAL A 137 -4.89 -19.90 7.19
N PRO A 138 -4.26 -18.76 7.56
CA PRO A 138 -4.70 -17.45 7.09
C PRO A 138 -4.59 -17.28 5.58
N PHE A 139 -3.52 -17.81 4.97
CA PHE A 139 -3.34 -17.78 3.52
C PHE A 139 -4.42 -18.60 2.81
N ALA A 140 -4.69 -19.82 3.26
CA ALA A 140 -5.77 -20.65 2.73
C ALA A 140 -7.13 -19.96 2.89
N GLY A 141 -7.41 -19.40 4.07
CA GLY A 141 -8.66 -18.68 4.36
C GLY A 141 -8.89 -17.46 3.46
N LYS A 142 -7.82 -16.73 3.09
CA LYS A 142 -7.89 -15.61 2.14
C LYS A 142 -8.44 -16.03 0.77
N HIS A 143 -8.18 -17.27 0.36
CA HIS A 143 -8.64 -17.83 -0.90
C HIS A 143 -9.89 -18.70 -0.76
N GLU A 144 -10.61 -18.63 0.38
CA GLU A 144 -11.76 -19.50 0.67
C GLU A 144 -11.40 -21.00 0.69
N LEU A 145 -10.13 -21.32 0.92
CA LEU A 145 -9.62 -22.68 1.06
C LEU A 145 -9.56 -23.09 2.53
N ARG A 146 -9.76 -24.38 2.80
CA ARG A 146 -9.68 -24.94 4.15
C ARG A 146 -8.63 -26.04 4.20
N ILE A 147 -7.66 -25.87 5.10
CA ILE A 147 -6.68 -26.93 5.42
C ILE A 147 -7.35 -27.90 6.39
N ILE A 148 -7.53 -29.15 5.97
CA ILE A 148 -8.15 -30.19 6.80
C ILE A 148 -7.06 -31.14 7.30
N GLN A 149 -7.07 -31.36 8.61
CA GLN A 149 -6.18 -32.30 9.28
C GLN A 149 -7.01 -33.46 9.83
N GLY A 150 -6.79 -34.67 9.34
CA GLY A 150 -7.52 -35.88 9.75
C GLY A 150 -6.62 -37.08 9.99
N HIS A 151 -7.22 -38.22 10.35
CA HIS A 151 -6.49 -39.48 10.53
C HIS A 151 -5.77 -39.98 9.27
N GLY A 152 -6.19 -39.53 8.07
CA GLY A 152 -5.59 -39.86 6.78
C GLY A 152 -4.47 -38.92 6.31
N GLY A 153 -4.22 -37.78 6.99
CA GLY A 153 -3.23 -36.78 6.56
C GLY A 153 -3.78 -35.35 6.58
N THR A 154 -3.04 -34.43 5.94
CA THR A 154 -3.39 -33.03 5.73
C THR A 154 -3.68 -32.80 4.26
N SER A 155 -4.81 -32.17 3.93
CA SER A 155 -5.19 -31.80 2.56
C SER A 155 -5.82 -30.40 2.54
N VAL A 156 -6.02 -29.85 1.34
CA VAL A 156 -6.70 -28.57 1.12
C VAL A 156 -8.02 -28.81 0.40
N GLU A 157 -9.12 -28.31 0.95
CA GLU A 157 -10.45 -28.33 0.33
C GLU A 157 -10.87 -26.92 -0.12
N GLY A 158 -11.41 -26.84 -1.34
CA GLY A 158 -11.99 -25.63 -1.90
C GLY A 158 -12.42 -25.84 -3.35
N THR A 159 -12.95 -24.80 -3.98
CA THR A 159 -13.26 -24.83 -5.41
C THR A 159 -11.98 -24.81 -6.25
N GLU A 160 -12.00 -25.36 -7.45
CA GLU A 160 -10.90 -25.33 -8.41
C GLU A 160 -10.53 -23.89 -8.76
N SER A 161 -11.52 -22.99 -8.86
CA SER A 161 -11.27 -21.57 -9.04
C SER A 161 -10.41 -20.97 -7.91
N CYS A 162 -10.74 -21.30 -6.65
CA CYS A 162 -9.99 -20.84 -5.49
C CYS A 162 -8.59 -21.45 -5.43
N LEU A 163 -8.44 -22.74 -5.75
CA LEU A 163 -7.15 -23.43 -5.81
C LEU A 163 -6.21 -22.81 -6.84
N ARG A 164 -6.71 -22.56 -8.07
CA ARG A 164 -5.93 -21.91 -9.14
C ARG A 164 -5.49 -20.50 -8.74
N LYS A 165 -6.38 -19.71 -8.12
CA LYS A 165 -6.05 -18.37 -7.61
C LYS A 165 -4.94 -18.41 -6.55
N ALA A 166 -5.05 -19.30 -5.57
CA ALA A 166 -4.03 -19.47 -4.53
C ALA A 166 -2.68 -19.92 -5.11
N LEU A 167 -2.71 -20.85 -6.07
CA LEU A 167 -1.51 -21.37 -6.73
C LEU A 167 -0.81 -20.30 -7.57
N ALA A 168 -1.56 -19.56 -8.39
CA ALA A 168 -1.02 -18.47 -9.19
C ALA A 168 -0.38 -17.38 -8.31
N GLU A 169 -1.05 -17.02 -7.22
CA GLU A 169 -0.53 -16.02 -6.28
C GLU A 169 0.76 -16.48 -5.59
N LEU A 170 0.81 -17.74 -5.16
CA LEU A 170 2.00 -18.32 -4.55
C LEU A 170 3.17 -18.36 -5.54
N LEU A 171 2.94 -18.74 -6.79
CA LEU A 171 3.96 -18.79 -7.83
C LEU A 171 4.50 -17.41 -8.19
N LEU A 172 3.63 -16.40 -8.33
CA LEU A 172 4.06 -15.02 -8.57
C LEU A 172 4.96 -14.51 -7.44
N TYR A 173 4.57 -14.76 -6.19
CA TYR A 173 5.39 -14.39 -5.04
C TYR A 173 6.74 -15.13 -5.02
N ILE A 174 6.80 -16.40 -5.43
CA ILE A 174 8.07 -17.14 -5.55
C ILE A 174 8.96 -16.52 -6.63
N LEU A 175 8.39 -16.17 -7.78
CA LEU A 175 9.13 -15.62 -8.92
C LEU A 175 9.67 -14.21 -8.65
N ASP A 176 8.86 -13.32 -8.07
CA ASP A 176 9.26 -11.95 -7.72
C ASP A 176 10.46 -11.92 -6.76
N ASN A 177 10.47 -12.80 -5.77
CA ASN A 177 11.57 -12.90 -4.82
C ASN A 177 12.88 -13.40 -5.47
N ASN A 178 12.79 -14.24 -6.51
CA ASN A 178 13.96 -14.70 -7.27
C ASN A 178 14.49 -13.65 -8.25
N ILE A 179 13.62 -12.85 -8.88
CA ILE A 179 14.02 -11.79 -9.83
C ILE A 179 14.80 -10.69 -9.10
N ASN A 180 14.34 -10.28 -7.92
CA ASN A 180 15.00 -9.29 -7.07
C ASN A 180 16.37 -9.76 -6.53
N ALA A 181 16.55 -11.08 -6.35
CA ALA A 181 17.81 -11.70 -5.98
C ALA A 181 18.86 -11.60 -7.11
N ASN A 182 18.45 -11.83 -8.36
CA ASN A 182 19.34 -11.84 -9.53
C ASN A 182 19.75 -10.43 -10.01
N THR A 183 18.88 -9.43 -9.88
CA THR A 183 19.15 -8.04 -10.33
C THR A 183 20.07 -7.26 -9.40
N ARG A 184 20.17 -7.63 -8.11
CA ARG A 184 21.04 -6.94 -7.14
C ARG A 184 22.50 -7.42 -7.14
N GLY A 185 22.90 -8.25 -8.11
CA GLY A 185 24.30 -8.67 -8.31
C GLY A 185 24.91 -9.40 -7.11
N ASN A 186 24.09 -9.93 -6.20
CA ASN A 186 24.54 -10.56 -4.98
C ASN A 186 24.49 -12.08 -5.16
N PRO A 187 25.62 -12.77 -5.44
CA PRO A 187 25.64 -14.21 -5.71
C PRO A 187 25.21 -15.09 -4.52
N ALA A 188 25.01 -14.48 -3.34
CA ALA A 188 24.42 -15.12 -2.16
C ALA A 188 22.88 -15.25 -2.25
N ALA A 189 22.22 -14.50 -3.13
CA ALA A 189 20.77 -14.53 -3.29
C ALA A 189 20.30 -15.61 -4.29
N THR A 190 21.20 -16.08 -5.16
CA THR A 190 20.99 -17.19 -6.11
C THR A 190 20.71 -18.55 -5.45
N GLY A 191 20.77 -18.65 -4.12
CA GLY A 191 20.46 -19.86 -3.35
C GLY A 191 19.27 -19.71 -2.37
N MET A 192 18.45 -18.66 -2.50
CA MET A 192 17.36 -18.35 -1.54
C MET A 192 16.12 -19.26 -1.65
N PHE A 193 15.92 -19.92 -2.78
CA PHE A 193 15.03 -21.09 -2.88
C PHE A 193 15.90 -22.33 -2.97
N GLU A 194 15.55 -23.40 -2.24
CA GLU A 194 16.20 -24.69 -2.47
C GLU A 194 16.05 -25.01 -3.96
N SER A 195 17.13 -25.51 -4.56
CA SER A 195 17.14 -26.07 -5.92
C SER A 195 15.90 -26.94 -6.14
N GLU A 196 15.39 -27.62 -5.10
CA GLU A 196 14.23 -28.50 -5.16
C GLU A 196 12.90 -27.79 -5.46
N THR A 197 12.58 -26.63 -4.86
CA THR A 197 11.35 -25.86 -5.17
C THR A 197 11.35 -25.29 -6.58
N LEU A 198 12.50 -24.76 -7.03
CA LEU A 198 12.66 -24.25 -8.39
C LEU A 198 12.67 -25.40 -9.39
N MET A 199 13.30 -26.54 -9.07
CA MET A 199 13.22 -27.77 -9.87
C MET A 199 11.79 -28.30 -9.90
N THR A 200 11.03 -28.23 -8.81
CA THR A 200 9.60 -28.62 -8.81
C THR A 200 8.83 -27.72 -9.78
N ILE A 201 9.04 -26.40 -9.76
CA ILE A 201 8.42 -25.47 -10.73
C ILE A 201 8.85 -25.78 -12.18
N LEU A 202 10.14 -26.08 -12.40
CA LEU A 202 10.70 -26.45 -13.71
C LEU A 202 10.28 -27.86 -14.18
N ASP A 203 9.93 -28.76 -13.26
CA ASP A 203 9.39 -30.10 -13.52
C ASP A 203 7.88 -30.04 -13.80
N ILE A 204 7.16 -29.11 -13.17
CA ILE A 204 5.72 -28.87 -13.35
C ILE A 204 5.45 -28.22 -14.71
N PHE A 205 6.21 -27.20 -15.06
CA PHE A 205 6.06 -26.44 -16.30
C PHE A 205 7.19 -26.79 -17.26
N THR A 206 6.87 -27.60 -18.28
CA THR A 206 7.87 -28.01 -19.25
C THR A 206 8.30 -26.84 -20.13
N GLU A 207 9.48 -26.94 -20.76
CA GLU A 207 9.94 -25.96 -21.74
C GLU A 207 8.93 -25.80 -22.90
N GLU A 208 8.22 -26.88 -23.26
CA GLU A 208 7.14 -26.85 -24.24
C GLU A 208 5.95 -26.00 -23.77
N ASP A 209 5.59 -26.09 -22.48
CA ASP A 209 4.50 -25.29 -21.90
C ASP A 209 4.85 -23.80 -21.87
N LEU A 210 6.09 -23.47 -21.50
CA LEU A 210 6.58 -22.09 -21.48
C LEU A 210 6.60 -21.49 -22.89
N ASN A 211 7.18 -22.21 -23.85
CA ASN A 211 7.24 -21.76 -25.25
C ASN A 211 5.83 -21.64 -25.86
N PHE A 212 4.92 -22.53 -25.49
CA PHE A 212 3.54 -22.48 -25.95
C PHE A 212 2.81 -21.24 -25.41
N VAL A 213 2.90 -20.98 -24.10
CA VAL A 213 2.29 -19.80 -23.48
C VAL A 213 2.90 -18.50 -24.03
N GLU A 214 4.22 -18.42 -24.18
CA GLU A 214 4.88 -17.27 -24.82
C GLU A 214 4.38 -17.07 -26.26
N GLY A 215 4.25 -18.15 -27.03
CA GLY A 215 3.69 -18.11 -28.39
C GLY A 215 2.24 -17.65 -28.44
N LEU A 216 1.41 -18.06 -27.48
CA LEU A 216 0.03 -17.59 -27.34
C LEU A 216 -0.02 -16.10 -27.05
N ILE A 217 0.77 -15.62 -26.10
CA ILE A 217 0.78 -14.21 -25.72
C ILE A 217 1.25 -13.34 -26.89
N LYS A 218 2.35 -13.71 -27.56
CA LYS A 218 2.82 -12.99 -28.77
C LYS A 218 1.78 -12.95 -29.88
N HIS A 219 1.01 -14.02 -30.05
CA HIS A 219 -0.09 -14.05 -31.01
C HIS A 219 -1.21 -13.07 -30.62
N ILE A 220 -1.60 -13.01 -29.34
CA ILE A 220 -2.58 -12.02 -28.85
C ILE A 220 -2.04 -10.61 -29.08
N GLU A 221 -0.79 -10.33 -28.72
CA GLU A 221 -0.19 -9.00 -28.91
C GLU A 221 -0.22 -8.56 -30.37
N THR A 222 0.12 -9.48 -31.28
CA THR A 222 0.13 -9.21 -32.73
C THR A 222 -1.27 -9.03 -33.31
N SER A 223 -2.23 -9.87 -32.90
CA SER A 223 -3.60 -9.85 -33.42
C SER A 223 -4.45 -8.71 -32.87
N ALA A 224 -4.32 -8.39 -31.58
CA ALA A 224 -5.00 -7.27 -30.94
C ALA A 224 -4.31 -5.93 -31.21
N GLY A 225 -3.01 -5.93 -31.53
CA GLY A 225 -2.18 -4.71 -31.55
C GLY A 225 -1.95 -4.14 -30.16
N TYR A 226 -1.95 -5.00 -29.14
CA TYR A 226 -1.75 -4.68 -27.73
C TYR A 226 -0.37 -5.17 -27.27
N ARG A 227 0.22 -4.54 -26.26
CA ARG A 227 1.43 -5.03 -25.59
C ARG A 227 1.14 -5.15 -24.12
N PHE A 228 1.35 -6.34 -23.57
CA PHE A 228 1.25 -6.53 -22.12
C PHE A 228 2.46 -5.84 -21.47
N ASP A 229 2.23 -5.16 -20.36
CA ASP A 229 3.36 -4.73 -19.52
C ASP A 229 4.02 -5.95 -18.84
N GLU A 230 5.21 -5.77 -18.25
CA GLU A 230 5.95 -6.89 -17.64
C GLU A 230 5.13 -7.60 -16.55
N ARG A 231 4.33 -6.86 -15.78
CA ARG A 231 3.55 -7.43 -14.68
C ARG A 231 2.34 -8.20 -15.21
N GLU A 232 1.60 -7.63 -16.15
CA GLU A 232 0.48 -8.30 -16.82
C GLU A 232 0.95 -9.55 -17.55
N TYR A 233 2.09 -9.47 -18.24
CA TYR A 233 2.68 -10.60 -18.93
C TYR A 233 2.96 -11.74 -17.94
N MET A 234 3.58 -11.43 -16.79
CA MET A 234 3.88 -12.41 -15.75
C MET A 234 2.61 -13.00 -15.13
N GLU A 235 1.67 -12.16 -14.70
CA GLU A 235 0.40 -12.59 -14.10
C GLU A 235 -0.41 -13.47 -15.06
N PHE A 236 -0.52 -13.05 -16.33
CA PHE A 236 -1.24 -13.79 -17.36
C PHE A 236 -0.55 -15.13 -17.69
N SER A 237 0.77 -15.12 -17.83
CA SER A 237 1.56 -16.33 -18.09
C SER A 237 1.40 -17.36 -16.98
N VAL A 238 1.53 -16.95 -15.71
CA VAL A 238 1.41 -17.85 -14.56
C VAL A 238 0.00 -18.44 -14.48
N ASN A 239 -1.05 -17.64 -14.70
CA ASN A 239 -2.43 -18.16 -14.69
C ASN A 239 -2.68 -19.20 -15.80
N LEU A 240 -2.16 -18.96 -17.02
CA LEU A 240 -2.26 -19.92 -18.11
C LEU A 240 -1.49 -21.22 -17.82
N LEU A 241 -0.27 -21.11 -17.29
CA LEU A 241 0.55 -22.25 -16.91
C LEU A 241 -0.14 -23.09 -15.81
N VAL A 242 -0.67 -22.44 -14.78
CA VAL A 242 -1.46 -23.09 -13.72
C VAL A 242 -2.67 -23.81 -14.32
N MET A 243 -3.42 -23.17 -15.21
CA MET A 243 -4.55 -23.79 -15.89
C MET A 243 -4.10 -25.04 -16.68
N ILE A 244 -3.06 -24.94 -17.49
CA ILE A 244 -2.53 -26.07 -18.29
C ILE A 244 -2.17 -27.24 -17.38
N TYR A 245 -1.47 -26.97 -16.28
CA TYR A 245 -1.10 -28.00 -15.30
C TYR A 245 -2.33 -28.66 -14.67
N ARG A 246 -3.29 -27.86 -14.17
CA ARG A 246 -4.47 -28.40 -13.48
C ARG A 246 -5.35 -29.23 -14.41
N VAL A 247 -5.59 -28.75 -15.63
CA VAL A 247 -6.35 -29.48 -16.65
C VAL A 247 -5.65 -30.79 -17.05
N ARG A 248 -4.32 -30.78 -17.21
CA ARG A 248 -3.52 -31.98 -17.51
C ARG A 248 -3.64 -33.05 -16.43
N ASN A 249 -3.78 -32.65 -15.17
CA ASN A 249 -3.96 -33.55 -14.03
C ASN A 249 -5.44 -33.91 -13.76
N GLY A 250 -6.37 -33.50 -14.62
CA GLY A 250 -7.80 -33.84 -14.51
C GLY A 250 -8.61 -32.95 -13.58
N PHE A 251 -8.02 -31.87 -13.05
CA PHE A 251 -8.71 -30.88 -12.23
C PHE A 251 -9.40 -29.84 -13.13
N LEU A 252 -10.69 -30.06 -13.38
CA LEU A 252 -11.52 -29.20 -14.22
C LEU A 252 -12.32 -28.19 -13.39
N MET A 253 -12.53 -27.00 -13.96
CA MET A 253 -13.41 -25.98 -13.40
C MET A 253 -14.83 -26.49 -13.15
N GLU A 254 -15.48 -26.00 -12.10
CA GLU A 254 -16.85 -26.35 -11.77
C GLU A 254 -17.83 -26.00 -12.91
N PRO A 255 -18.89 -26.81 -13.12
CA PRO A 255 -19.93 -26.48 -14.07
C PRO A 255 -20.67 -25.20 -13.64
N VAL A 256 -20.72 -24.20 -14.52
CA VAL A 256 -21.35 -22.92 -14.19
C VAL A 256 -22.88 -23.09 -14.08
N LEU A 257 -23.41 -23.13 -12.85
CA LEU A 257 -24.86 -23.34 -12.60
C LEU A 257 -25.74 -22.11 -12.93
N LYS A 258 -25.14 -20.91 -12.96
CA LYS A 258 -25.72 -19.67 -13.49
C LYS A 258 -24.57 -18.77 -13.94
N SER A 259 -24.22 -18.80 -15.22
CA SER A 259 -23.19 -17.91 -15.76
C SER A 259 -23.81 -16.57 -16.15
N ASN A 260 -23.21 -15.46 -15.71
CA ASN A 260 -23.30 -14.18 -16.43
C ASN A 260 -22.63 -14.27 -17.81
N TYR A 261 -21.94 -15.38 -18.11
CA TYR A 261 -21.51 -15.79 -19.44
C TYR A 261 -22.74 -16.12 -20.30
N ARG A 262 -23.43 -15.09 -20.77
CA ARG A 262 -24.08 -15.16 -22.08
C ARG A 262 -22.95 -14.98 -23.06
N LYS A 263 -22.80 -15.89 -24.01
CA LYS A 263 -21.99 -15.68 -25.21
C LYS A 263 -22.41 -14.32 -25.78
N GLN A 264 -21.69 -13.26 -25.45
CA GLN A 264 -22.01 -11.94 -25.98
C GLN A 264 -21.41 -12.00 -27.38
N GLU A 265 -22.25 -12.18 -28.40
CA GLU A 265 -21.82 -12.32 -29.80
C GLU A 265 -21.01 -11.12 -30.32
N ARG A 266 -20.71 -10.12 -29.48
CA ARG A 266 -20.01 -8.88 -29.78
C ARG A 266 -18.85 -8.52 -28.84
N ASP A 267 -18.46 -9.34 -27.86
CA ASP A 267 -17.28 -9.02 -27.03
C ASP A 267 -15.98 -9.52 -27.73
N PRO A 268 -15.05 -8.63 -28.14
CA PRO A 268 -13.77 -9.04 -28.72
C PRO A 268 -12.93 -9.93 -27.79
N LEU A 269 -13.07 -9.75 -26.46
CA LEU A 269 -12.39 -10.59 -25.47
C LEU A 269 -12.89 -12.03 -25.51
N ASP A 270 -14.18 -12.24 -25.71
CA ASP A 270 -14.78 -13.58 -25.84
C ASP A 270 -14.22 -14.33 -27.05
N ALA A 271 -14.00 -13.62 -28.16
CA ALA A 271 -13.39 -14.19 -29.36
C ALA A 271 -11.95 -14.65 -29.09
N ILE A 272 -11.16 -13.84 -28.38
CA ILE A 272 -9.78 -14.18 -27.99
C ILE A 272 -9.78 -15.35 -27.01
N ALA A 273 -10.65 -15.34 -25.99
CA ALA A 273 -10.77 -16.44 -25.03
C ALA A 273 -11.13 -17.76 -25.72
N PHE A 274 -12.06 -17.73 -26.68
CA PHE A 274 -12.45 -18.91 -27.46
C PHE A 274 -11.32 -19.40 -28.38
N GLU A 275 -10.57 -18.48 -29.00
CA GLU A 275 -9.39 -18.82 -29.80
C GLU A 275 -8.32 -19.50 -28.95
N LEU A 276 -8.01 -18.94 -27.78
CA LEU A 276 -7.06 -19.53 -26.83
C LEU A 276 -7.51 -20.91 -26.36
N ALA A 277 -8.78 -21.06 -25.99
CA ALA A 277 -9.34 -22.34 -25.60
C ALA A 277 -9.22 -23.38 -26.74
N SER A 278 -9.47 -22.98 -27.99
CA SER A 278 -9.33 -23.85 -29.16
C SER A 278 -7.88 -24.27 -29.41
N ARG A 279 -6.92 -23.34 -29.27
CA ARG A 279 -5.48 -23.63 -29.40
C ARG A 279 -4.98 -24.54 -28.28
N LEU A 280 -5.38 -24.28 -27.04
CA LEU A 280 -5.08 -25.13 -25.88
C LEU A 280 -5.63 -26.56 -26.08
N SER A 281 -6.88 -26.67 -26.54
CA SER A 281 -7.51 -27.96 -26.84
C SER A 281 -6.77 -28.71 -27.96
N GLY A 282 -6.30 -28.00 -29.00
CA GLY A 282 -5.55 -28.56 -30.12
C GLY A 282 -4.15 -29.06 -29.74
N SER A 283 -3.39 -28.27 -28.98
CA SER A 283 -2.02 -28.62 -28.58
C SER A 283 -1.98 -29.74 -27.54
N TYR A 284 -2.88 -29.71 -26.56
CA TYR A 284 -2.86 -30.65 -25.44
C TYR A 284 -3.87 -31.81 -25.57
N ARG A 285 -4.68 -31.84 -26.63
CA ARG A 285 -5.68 -32.89 -26.94
C ARG A 285 -6.74 -33.09 -25.86
N TYR A 286 -7.09 -32.04 -25.12
CA TYR A 286 -8.18 -32.04 -24.15
C TYR A 286 -9.41 -31.31 -24.70
N THR A 287 -10.60 -31.71 -24.25
CA THR A 287 -11.83 -30.94 -24.51
C THR A 287 -12.06 -29.95 -23.37
N LEU A 288 -11.81 -28.66 -23.60
CA LEU A 288 -12.11 -27.63 -22.62
C LEU A 288 -13.63 -27.40 -22.52
N SER A 289 -14.15 -27.36 -21.30
CA SER A 289 -15.56 -27.06 -21.03
C SER A 289 -15.84 -25.55 -21.21
N VAL A 290 -17.11 -25.17 -21.25
CA VAL A 290 -17.50 -23.75 -21.23
C VAL A 290 -16.96 -23.04 -20.00
N SER A 291 -16.90 -23.72 -18.84
CA SER A 291 -16.33 -23.18 -17.61
C SER A 291 -14.84 -22.85 -17.73
N GLU A 292 -14.07 -23.66 -18.46
CA GLU A 292 -12.64 -23.41 -18.72
C GLU A 292 -12.45 -22.20 -19.65
N THR A 293 -13.26 -22.09 -20.70
CA THR A 293 -13.25 -20.90 -21.57
C THR A 293 -13.61 -19.64 -20.80
N SER A 294 -14.62 -19.70 -19.92
CA SER A 294 -14.97 -18.59 -19.04
C SER A 294 -13.84 -18.24 -18.06
N HIS A 295 -13.05 -19.22 -17.62
CA HIS A 295 -11.87 -18.95 -16.79
C HIS A 295 -10.81 -18.17 -17.58
N ILE A 296 -10.49 -18.58 -18.81
CA ILE A 296 -9.58 -17.83 -19.69
C ILE A 296 -10.07 -16.41 -19.90
N TYR A 297 -11.38 -16.23 -20.17
CA TYR A 297 -11.99 -14.92 -20.30
C TYR A 297 -11.73 -14.06 -19.07
N ASN A 298 -11.97 -14.59 -17.86
CA ASN A 298 -11.76 -13.85 -16.61
C ASN A 298 -10.28 -13.46 -16.41
N VAL A 299 -9.35 -14.35 -16.76
CA VAL A 299 -7.91 -14.07 -16.68
C VAL A 299 -7.52 -12.95 -17.67
N LEU A 300 -8.08 -12.96 -18.89
CA LEU A 300 -7.87 -11.88 -19.87
C LEU A 300 -8.52 -10.57 -19.44
N ALA A 301 -9.75 -10.61 -18.90
CA ALA A 301 -10.49 -9.44 -18.44
C ALA A 301 -9.83 -8.76 -17.22
N ALA A 302 -8.99 -9.48 -16.47
CA ALA A 302 -8.18 -8.91 -15.39
C ALA A 302 -7.03 -8.02 -15.90
N THR A 303 -6.64 -8.17 -17.18
CA THR A 303 -5.64 -7.35 -17.86
C THR A 303 -6.27 -6.11 -18.51
N HIS A 304 -5.44 -5.13 -18.87
CA HIS A 304 -5.84 -3.94 -19.61
C HIS A 304 -6.22 -4.24 -21.07
N LEU A 305 -5.99 -5.46 -21.58
CA LEU A 305 -6.36 -5.88 -22.95
C LEU A 305 -7.85 -5.64 -23.23
N GLY A 306 -8.72 -5.97 -22.28
CA GLY A 306 -10.15 -5.74 -22.40
C GLY A 306 -10.43 -4.28 -22.69
N ASN A 307 -10.01 -3.39 -21.80
CA ASN A 307 -10.18 -1.95 -21.97
C ASN A 307 -9.56 -1.42 -23.27
N PHE A 308 -8.40 -1.92 -23.67
CA PHE A 308 -7.76 -1.54 -24.93
C PHE A 308 -8.59 -1.91 -26.16
N LEU A 309 -9.14 -3.13 -26.20
CA LEU A 309 -10.05 -3.58 -27.26
C LEU A 309 -11.39 -2.83 -27.20
N MET A 310 -11.85 -2.51 -26.00
CA MET A 310 -13.11 -1.81 -25.74
C MET A 310 -13.03 -0.30 -26.04
N GLN A 311 -11.83 0.28 -26.02
CA GLN A 311 -11.56 1.62 -26.58
C GLN A 311 -11.70 1.65 -28.10
N LYS A 312 -11.59 0.50 -28.79
CA LYS A 312 -11.87 0.36 -30.22
C LYS A 312 -13.34 0.01 -30.52
N GLU A 313 -14.00 -0.80 -29.70
CA GLU A 313 -15.44 -1.06 -29.79
C GLU A 313 -16.04 -1.21 -28.38
N LEU A 314 -16.88 -0.25 -27.99
CA LEU A 314 -17.40 -0.02 -26.63
C LEU A 314 -18.06 -1.26 -25.97
N PRO A 315 -17.82 -1.55 -24.66
CA PRO A 315 -18.59 -2.53 -23.89
C PRO A 315 -19.99 -1.99 -23.64
N GLU A 316 -20.92 -2.90 -23.31
CA GLU A 316 -22.29 -2.63 -22.88
C GLU A 316 -22.41 -1.27 -22.20
N GLU A 317 -23.15 -0.37 -22.86
CA GLU A 317 -23.19 1.06 -22.58
C GLU A 317 -23.43 1.39 -21.11
N GLU A 318 -24.12 0.48 -20.41
CA GLU A 318 -24.57 0.60 -19.02
C GLU A 318 -23.46 0.37 -17.97
N SER A 319 -22.57 -0.62 -18.16
CA SER A 319 -21.46 -0.86 -17.23
C SER A 319 -20.44 0.29 -17.31
N ARG A 320 -20.13 0.75 -18.52
CA ARG A 320 -19.27 1.92 -18.74
C ARG A 320 -19.90 3.20 -18.18
N LYS A 321 -21.21 3.42 -18.39
CA LYS A 321 -21.93 4.55 -17.78
C LYS A 321 -21.85 4.51 -16.25
N THR A 322 -21.97 3.32 -15.66
CA THR A 322 -21.87 3.13 -14.21
C THR A 322 -20.45 3.43 -13.71
N ALA A 323 -19.41 2.93 -14.38
CA ALA A 323 -18.03 3.21 -14.00
C ALA A 323 -17.66 4.69 -14.12
N VAL A 324 -18.10 5.36 -15.20
CA VAL A 324 -17.91 6.80 -15.37
C VAL A 324 -18.68 7.57 -14.30
N ALA A 325 -19.95 7.24 -14.04
CA ALA A 325 -20.75 7.90 -12.99
C ALA A 325 -20.14 7.70 -11.59
N PHE A 326 -19.68 6.49 -11.27
CA PHE A 326 -18.96 6.19 -10.04
C PHE A 326 -17.69 7.06 -9.92
N GLY A 327 -16.90 7.12 -10.99
CA GLY A 327 -15.66 7.87 -10.99
C GLY A 327 -15.86 9.39 -10.91
N GLU A 328 -16.90 9.91 -11.54
CA GLU A 328 -17.29 11.31 -11.43
C GLU A 328 -17.73 11.68 -10.01
N ASP A 329 -18.59 10.88 -9.40
CA ASP A 329 -19.02 11.08 -8.02
C ASP A 329 -17.84 10.97 -7.04
N PHE A 330 -16.89 10.06 -7.30
CA PHE A 330 -15.67 9.90 -6.52
C PHE A 330 -14.78 11.16 -6.61
N ILE A 331 -14.56 11.67 -7.82
CA ILE A 331 -13.76 12.87 -8.07
C ILE A 331 -14.42 14.11 -7.45
N ASP A 332 -15.75 14.23 -7.56
CA ASP A 332 -16.50 15.33 -6.97
C ASP A 332 -16.44 15.33 -5.45
N ALA A 333 -16.65 14.17 -4.83
CA ALA A 333 -16.52 14.02 -3.38
C ALA A 333 -15.14 14.46 -2.91
N PHE A 334 -14.06 13.99 -3.55
CA PHE A 334 -12.71 14.39 -3.20
C PHE A 334 -12.42 15.87 -3.48
N SER A 335 -12.97 16.44 -4.55
CA SER A 335 -12.79 17.86 -4.87
C SER A 335 -13.43 18.75 -3.79
N VAL A 336 -14.60 18.35 -3.27
CA VAL A 336 -15.28 19.07 -2.18
C VAL A 336 -14.55 18.94 -0.85
N ILE A 337 -14.02 17.75 -0.56
CA ILE A 337 -13.29 17.46 0.68
C ILE A 337 -11.96 18.21 0.74
N THR A 338 -11.21 18.19 -0.37
CA THR A 338 -9.85 18.73 -0.45
C THR A 338 -9.82 20.20 -0.88
N GLY A 339 -10.88 20.70 -1.51
CA GLY A 339 -10.92 22.04 -2.11
C GLY A 339 -10.20 22.14 -3.45
N ILE A 340 -9.62 21.05 -3.96
CA ILE A 340 -8.86 21.01 -5.22
C ILE A 340 -9.82 20.67 -6.36
N ASN A 341 -9.77 21.43 -7.45
CA ASN A 341 -10.54 21.11 -8.65
C ASN A 341 -9.88 19.98 -9.45
N LEU A 342 -10.19 18.74 -9.09
CA LEU A 342 -9.63 17.55 -9.73
C LEU A 342 -10.18 17.31 -11.15
N ARG A 343 -11.36 17.84 -11.50
CA ARG A 343 -11.97 17.70 -12.84
C ARG A 343 -11.15 18.35 -13.95
N THR A 344 -10.51 19.47 -13.66
CA THR A 344 -9.73 20.23 -14.67
C THR A 344 -8.43 19.55 -15.08
N LYS A 345 -7.98 18.53 -14.34
CA LYS A 345 -6.73 17.82 -14.59
C LYS A 345 -6.98 16.62 -15.53
N SER A 346 -6.88 16.87 -16.84
CA SER A 346 -7.24 15.89 -17.88
C SER A 346 -6.53 14.54 -17.75
N THR A 347 -5.24 14.53 -17.40
CA THR A 347 -4.45 13.28 -17.24
C THR A 347 -4.88 12.48 -16.01
N PHE A 348 -5.04 13.15 -14.87
CA PHE A 348 -5.55 12.54 -13.64
C PHE A 348 -6.93 11.93 -13.87
N TYR A 349 -7.84 12.70 -14.48
CA TYR A 349 -9.20 12.27 -14.76
C TYR A 349 -9.22 10.99 -15.60
N VAL A 350 -8.51 10.95 -16.73
CA VAL A 350 -8.47 9.77 -17.61
C VAL A 350 -7.93 8.54 -16.87
N ASN A 351 -6.87 8.72 -16.07
CA ASN A 351 -6.24 7.62 -15.35
C ASN A 351 -7.13 7.07 -14.24
N VAL A 352 -7.77 7.94 -13.45
CA VAL A 352 -8.66 7.52 -12.36
C VAL A 352 -9.91 6.83 -12.89
N ILE A 353 -10.56 7.37 -13.93
CA ILE A 353 -11.72 6.72 -14.55
C ILE A 353 -11.34 5.34 -15.12
N SER A 354 -10.17 5.22 -15.75
CA SER A 354 -9.67 3.96 -16.28
C SER A 354 -9.42 2.94 -15.16
N HIS A 355 -8.79 3.37 -14.06
CA HIS A 355 -8.54 2.52 -12.90
C HIS A 355 -9.84 2.06 -12.23
N ILE A 356 -10.79 2.98 -12.02
CA ILE A 356 -12.11 2.64 -11.44
C ILE A 356 -12.83 1.63 -12.32
N THR A 357 -12.79 1.78 -13.65
CA THR A 357 -13.39 0.82 -14.57
C THR A 357 -12.82 -0.58 -14.38
N LEU A 358 -11.49 -0.71 -14.25
CA LEU A 358 -10.83 -1.99 -13.99
C LEU A 358 -11.15 -2.55 -12.61
N MET A 359 -11.09 -1.70 -11.59
CA MET A 359 -11.40 -2.05 -10.21
C MET A 359 -12.83 -2.61 -10.09
N LEU A 360 -13.81 -1.97 -10.73
CA LEU A 360 -15.20 -2.45 -10.73
C LEU A 360 -15.36 -3.78 -11.47
N ASN A 361 -14.67 -3.96 -12.59
CA ASN A 361 -14.63 -5.24 -13.30
C ASN A 361 -14.02 -6.35 -12.42
N ARG A 362 -12.89 -6.07 -11.76
CA ARG A 362 -12.21 -6.98 -10.82
C ARG A 362 -13.05 -7.33 -9.60
N ALA A 363 -13.79 -6.36 -9.06
CA ALA A 363 -14.73 -6.58 -7.97
C ALA A 363 -15.88 -7.47 -8.41
N ALA A 364 -16.43 -7.27 -9.61
CA ALA A 364 -17.48 -8.12 -10.19
C ALA A 364 -17.01 -9.55 -10.47
N SER A 365 -15.74 -9.76 -10.86
CA SER A 365 -15.14 -11.08 -11.11
C SER A 365 -14.52 -11.73 -9.87
N SER A 366 -14.59 -11.09 -8.69
CA SER A 366 -13.96 -11.59 -7.44
C SER A 366 -12.45 -11.86 -7.61
N THR A 367 -11.74 -10.96 -8.30
CA THR A 367 -10.28 -11.01 -8.54
C THR A 367 -9.63 -9.66 -8.23
N PRO A 368 -9.56 -9.25 -6.95
CA PRO A 368 -9.00 -7.95 -6.57
C PRO A 368 -7.49 -7.89 -6.83
N ALA A 369 -6.99 -6.71 -7.25
CA ALA A 369 -5.55 -6.48 -7.36
C ALA A 369 -4.91 -6.35 -5.97
N ARG A 370 -3.68 -6.85 -5.82
CA ARG A 370 -2.87 -6.69 -4.60
C ARG A 370 -2.04 -5.41 -4.63
N ASN A 371 -2.01 -4.71 -3.50
CA ASN A 371 -1.15 -3.57 -3.28
C ASN A 371 0.09 -3.97 -2.45
N PRO A 372 1.29 -4.04 -3.07
CA PRO A 372 2.49 -4.56 -2.40
C PRO A 372 3.06 -3.64 -1.31
N ILE A 373 2.56 -2.40 -1.19
CA ILE A 373 3.08 -1.38 -0.28
C ILE A 373 2.05 -0.95 0.78
N ILE A 374 1.02 -1.77 1.03
CA ILE A 374 -0.10 -1.41 1.89
C ILE A 374 0.31 -1.00 3.31
N ASP A 375 1.32 -1.68 3.87
CA ASP A 375 1.84 -1.39 5.22
C ASP A 375 2.44 0.02 5.30
N ILE A 376 3.19 0.43 4.27
CA ILE A 376 3.79 1.76 4.16
C ILE A 376 2.71 2.84 4.02
N LEU A 377 1.63 2.54 3.29
CA LEU A 377 0.54 3.48 3.06
C LEU A 377 -0.28 3.71 4.34
N LEU A 378 -0.51 2.66 5.12
CA LEU A 378 -1.22 2.73 6.40
C LEU A 378 -0.49 3.60 7.44
N GLU A 379 0.85 3.57 7.46
CA GLU A 379 1.63 4.40 8.38
C GLU A 379 1.60 5.89 8.01
N ASN A 380 1.65 6.22 6.72
CA ASN A 380 1.89 7.60 6.27
C ASN A 380 0.64 8.35 5.78
N TYR A 381 -0.40 7.65 5.33
CA TYR A 381 -1.54 8.25 4.60
C TYR A 381 -2.91 7.80 5.12
N LYS A 382 -3.00 7.39 6.39
CA LYS A 382 -4.23 6.85 6.99
C LYS A 382 -5.45 7.77 6.82
N GLY A 383 -5.28 9.09 6.94
CA GLY A 383 -6.36 10.06 6.76
C GLY A 383 -6.98 10.02 5.36
N THR A 384 -6.15 10.04 4.31
CA THR A 384 -6.61 9.93 2.92
C THR A 384 -7.25 8.56 2.64
N ILE A 385 -6.67 7.49 3.18
CA ILE A 385 -7.20 6.11 3.06
C ILE A 385 -8.59 6.00 3.69
N ASN A 386 -8.79 6.52 4.89
CA ASN A 386 -10.08 6.51 5.59
C ASN A 386 -11.17 7.17 4.73
N VAL A 387 -10.85 8.30 4.11
CA VAL A 387 -11.78 9.03 3.23
C VAL A 387 -12.07 8.24 1.96
N CYS A 388 -11.04 7.65 1.31
CA CYS A 388 -11.24 6.76 0.16
C CYS A 388 -12.17 5.59 0.52
N GLN A 389 -11.97 4.95 1.67
CA GLN A 389 -12.83 3.86 2.15
C GLN A 389 -14.29 4.32 2.31
N ILE A 390 -14.51 5.48 2.92
CA ILE A 390 -15.86 6.05 3.11
C ILE A 390 -16.55 6.27 1.78
N ILE A 391 -15.87 6.95 0.85
CA ILE A 391 -16.43 7.26 -0.47
C ILE A 391 -16.71 5.97 -1.24
N CYS A 392 -15.72 5.07 -1.35
CA CYS A 392 -15.90 3.80 -2.06
C CYS A 392 -17.07 3.00 -1.49
N ARG A 393 -17.20 2.89 -0.16
CA ARG A 393 -18.31 2.15 0.46
C ARG A 393 -19.67 2.81 0.20
N ILE A 394 -19.76 4.14 0.29
CA ILE A 394 -20.99 4.88 -0.02
C ILE A 394 -21.38 4.67 -1.49
N LEU A 395 -20.43 4.77 -2.41
CA LEU A 395 -20.69 4.62 -3.84
C LEU A 395 -21.04 3.18 -4.20
N THR A 396 -20.42 2.16 -3.59
CA THR A 396 -20.80 0.77 -3.83
C THR A 396 -22.25 0.49 -3.45
N GLU A 397 -22.74 1.07 -2.34
CA GLU A 397 -24.14 0.96 -1.94
C GLU A 397 -25.06 1.76 -2.88
N LYS A 398 -24.70 3.01 -3.21
CA LYS A 398 -25.45 3.88 -4.13
C LYS A 398 -25.69 3.22 -5.49
N PHE A 399 -24.67 2.58 -6.04
CA PHE A 399 -24.71 1.93 -7.36
C PHE A 399 -25.02 0.43 -7.30
N ARG A 400 -25.23 -0.16 -6.11
CA ARG A 400 -25.48 -1.61 -5.90
C ARG A 400 -24.39 -2.51 -6.50
N LEU A 401 -23.14 -2.11 -6.28
CA LEU A 401 -21.95 -2.79 -6.77
C LEU A 401 -21.37 -3.74 -5.70
N PRO A 402 -20.60 -4.77 -6.10
CA PRO A 402 -19.87 -5.61 -5.16
C PRO A 402 -18.88 -4.79 -4.33
N GLU A 403 -18.53 -5.33 -3.16
CA GLU A 403 -17.57 -4.69 -2.26
C GLU A 403 -16.18 -4.61 -2.90
N ILE A 404 -15.58 -3.42 -2.83
CA ILE A 404 -14.24 -3.17 -3.34
C ILE A 404 -13.23 -3.58 -2.28
N SER A 405 -12.21 -4.35 -2.67
CA SER A 405 -11.16 -4.77 -1.75
C SER A 405 -10.35 -3.60 -1.21
N PHE A 406 -9.81 -3.76 0.00
CA PHE A 406 -8.98 -2.72 0.63
C PHE A 406 -7.73 -2.35 -0.20
N ASP A 407 -7.10 -3.32 -0.85
CA ASP A 407 -5.95 -3.09 -1.75
C ASP A 407 -6.26 -2.13 -2.91
N GLU A 408 -7.42 -2.27 -3.54
CA GLU A 408 -7.88 -1.40 -4.64
C GLU A 408 -8.18 0.02 -4.13
N ILE A 409 -8.77 0.15 -2.94
CA ILE A 409 -8.98 1.45 -2.29
C ILE A 409 -7.64 2.15 -2.04
N CYS A 410 -6.62 1.40 -1.61
CA CYS A 410 -5.27 1.93 -1.44
C CYS A 410 -4.62 2.37 -2.76
N TYR A 411 -4.91 1.71 -3.89
CA TYR A 411 -4.45 2.19 -5.21
C TYR A 411 -5.15 3.48 -5.63
N LEU A 412 -6.46 3.59 -5.42
CA LEU A 412 -7.19 4.84 -5.67
C LEU A 412 -6.65 6.00 -4.83
N MET A 413 -6.30 5.73 -3.57
CA MET A 413 -5.70 6.71 -2.68
C MET A 413 -4.40 7.28 -3.25
N LEU A 414 -3.57 6.48 -3.94
CA LEU A 414 -2.31 6.96 -4.53
C LEU A 414 -2.54 8.05 -5.59
N TYR A 415 -3.58 7.91 -6.42
CA TYR A 415 -3.93 8.94 -7.40
C TYR A 415 -4.29 10.26 -6.70
N ILE A 416 -5.10 10.19 -5.64
CA ILE A 416 -5.48 11.37 -4.86
C ILE A 416 -4.27 11.98 -4.15
N GLN A 417 -3.45 11.15 -3.50
CA GLN A 417 -2.29 11.61 -2.75
C GLN A 417 -1.26 12.29 -3.65
N GLY A 418 -1.07 11.80 -4.88
CA GLY A 418 -0.23 12.48 -5.87
C GLY A 418 -0.72 13.90 -6.19
N GLU A 419 -2.04 14.07 -6.32
CA GLU A 419 -2.63 15.39 -6.57
C GLU A 419 -2.62 16.32 -5.36
N LEU A 420 -2.76 15.77 -4.14
CA LEU A 420 -2.62 16.52 -2.89
C LEU A 420 -1.20 17.08 -2.74
N LEU A 421 -0.19 16.22 -2.91
CA LEU A 421 1.21 16.62 -2.81
C LEU A 421 1.58 17.68 -3.86
N ALA A 422 1.10 17.51 -5.10
CA ALA A 422 1.33 18.49 -6.16
C ALA A 422 0.69 19.85 -5.87
N ASP A 423 -0.42 19.88 -5.12
CA ASP A 423 -1.08 21.13 -4.73
C ASP A 423 -0.43 21.78 -3.51
N GLU A 424 0.03 20.99 -2.52
CA GLU A 424 0.81 21.48 -1.36
C GLU A 424 2.14 22.15 -1.74
N GLU A 425 2.67 21.83 -2.92
CA GLU A 425 3.88 22.44 -3.45
C GLU A 425 3.65 23.78 -4.16
N LYS A 426 2.39 24.10 -4.52
CA LYS A 426 2.06 25.40 -5.12
C LYS A 426 2.08 26.50 -4.07
N MET A 427 2.67 27.63 -4.46
CA MET A 427 2.71 28.84 -3.65
C MET A 427 2.64 30.06 -4.57
N ASP A 428 1.77 31.01 -4.24
CA ASP A 428 1.77 32.32 -4.86
C ASP A 428 2.72 33.25 -4.12
N VAL A 429 3.86 33.55 -4.73
CA VAL A 429 4.97 34.26 -4.07
C VAL A 429 5.13 35.65 -4.66
N ILE A 430 5.18 36.66 -3.80
CA ILE A 430 5.54 38.02 -4.20
C ILE A 430 7.02 38.30 -3.90
N LEU A 431 7.77 38.62 -4.95
CA LEU A 431 9.17 39.01 -4.91
C LEU A 431 9.29 40.54 -4.94
N VAL A 432 9.62 41.13 -3.78
CA VAL A 432 9.81 42.57 -3.64
C VAL A 432 11.27 42.93 -3.81
N SER A 433 11.59 43.65 -4.89
CA SER A 433 12.97 44.02 -5.23
C SER A 433 13.04 45.40 -5.87
N ASN A 434 13.97 46.23 -5.41
CA ASN A 434 14.29 47.52 -6.06
C ASN A 434 15.44 47.39 -7.08
N MET A 435 15.85 46.17 -7.40
CA MET A 435 16.92 45.92 -8.38
C MET A 435 16.40 46.03 -9.82
N SER A 436 17.32 46.11 -10.78
CA SER A 436 16.97 46.14 -12.20
C SER A 436 16.23 44.86 -12.63
N ASN A 437 15.36 45.00 -13.63
CA ASN A 437 14.55 43.88 -14.16
C ASN A 437 15.40 42.67 -14.56
N SER A 438 16.62 42.89 -15.06
CA SER A 438 17.54 41.81 -15.43
C SER A 438 17.92 40.93 -14.24
N ILE A 439 18.23 41.54 -13.09
CA ILE A 439 18.62 40.81 -11.87
C ILE A 439 17.39 40.12 -11.26
N THR A 440 16.25 40.81 -11.23
CA THR A 440 14.98 40.24 -10.75
C THR A 440 14.55 39.03 -11.60
N ASN A 441 14.76 39.04 -12.91
CA ASN A 441 14.47 37.91 -13.78
C ASN A 441 15.41 36.72 -13.54
N ILE A 442 16.70 36.95 -13.27
CA ILE A 442 17.64 35.89 -12.90
C ILE A 442 17.21 35.24 -11.57
N LEU A 443 16.80 36.06 -10.59
CA LEU A 443 16.31 35.58 -9.30
C LEU A 443 15.02 34.76 -9.45
N LYS A 444 14.06 35.22 -10.27
CA LYS A 444 12.86 34.44 -10.62
C LYS A 444 13.21 33.11 -11.26
N HIS A 445 14.17 33.09 -12.18
CA HIS A 445 14.60 31.86 -12.83
C HIS A 445 15.20 30.88 -11.80
N LYS A 446 16.08 31.36 -10.90
CA LYS A 446 16.62 30.53 -9.82
C LYS A 446 15.54 29.99 -8.88
N LEU A 447 14.55 30.82 -8.54
CA LEU A 447 13.39 30.38 -7.74
C LEU A 447 12.58 29.33 -8.48
N SER A 448 12.35 29.46 -9.79
CA SER A 448 11.65 28.43 -10.58
C SER A 448 12.44 27.13 -10.74
N GLN A 449 13.78 27.16 -10.65
CA GLN A 449 14.60 25.95 -10.66
C GLN A 449 14.54 25.22 -9.32
N ASN A 450 14.56 25.95 -8.20
CA ASN A 450 14.51 25.36 -6.87
C ASN A 450 13.08 25.00 -6.42
N TYR A 451 12.08 25.73 -6.92
CA TYR A 451 10.67 25.60 -6.57
C TYR A 451 9.80 25.68 -7.84
N PRO A 452 9.70 24.57 -8.60
CA PRO A 452 9.07 24.58 -9.93
C PRO A 452 7.57 24.91 -9.94
N GLN A 453 6.88 24.63 -8.83
CA GLN A 453 5.43 24.82 -8.69
C GLN A 453 5.04 26.22 -8.19
N TRP A 454 6.00 27.15 -8.02
CA TRP A 454 5.74 28.48 -7.48
C TRP A 454 5.38 29.51 -8.55
N THR A 455 4.33 30.28 -8.29
CA THR A 455 3.98 31.43 -9.12
C THR A 455 4.66 32.67 -8.54
N VAL A 456 5.75 33.13 -9.16
CA VAL A 456 6.52 34.29 -8.64
C VAL A 456 6.17 35.58 -9.37
N VAL A 457 5.45 36.47 -8.69
CA VAL A 457 5.16 37.84 -9.17
C VAL A 457 6.19 38.81 -8.59
N SER A 458 6.75 39.72 -9.39
CA SER A 458 7.70 40.73 -8.90
C SER A 458 7.06 42.10 -8.77
N SER A 459 7.44 42.83 -7.73
CA SER A 459 7.03 44.21 -7.49
C SER A 459 8.19 45.02 -6.91
N ASP A 460 8.21 46.33 -7.16
CA ASP A 460 9.08 47.26 -6.45
C ASP A 460 8.51 47.61 -5.07
N TYR A 461 9.35 48.12 -4.18
CA TYR A 461 8.96 48.40 -2.80
C TYR A 461 7.77 49.37 -2.69
N ASN A 462 7.70 50.39 -3.56
CA ASN A 462 6.63 51.39 -3.47
C ASN A 462 5.29 50.81 -3.91
N HIS A 463 5.28 50.06 -5.01
CA HIS A 463 4.07 49.38 -5.48
C HIS A 463 3.59 48.29 -4.50
N PHE A 464 4.52 47.55 -3.89
CA PHE A 464 4.18 46.54 -2.87
C PHE A 464 3.42 47.13 -1.67
N LEU A 465 3.73 48.36 -1.25
CA LEU A 465 3.03 49.02 -0.13
C LEU A 465 1.57 49.36 -0.44
N GLU A 466 1.21 49.50 -1.70
CA GLU A 466 -0.15 49.82 -2.17
C GLU A 466 -0.96 48.56 -2.53
N MET A 467 -0.30 47.40 -2.61
CA MET A 467 -0.92 46.13 -2.99
C MET A 467 -1.56 45.39 -1.81
N SER A 468 -2.66 44.68 -2.09
CA SER A 468 -3.24 43.74 -1.13
C SER A 468 -2.36 42.49 -0.99
N GLN A 469 -1.86 42.25 0.21
CA GLN A 469 -1.02 41.08 0.53
C GLN A 469 -1.82 39.78 0.62
N LYS A 470 -3.16 39.83 0.71
CA LYS A 470 -4.02 38.66 1.00
C LYS A 470 -4.07 37.60 -0.12
N GLN A 471 -3.59 37.92 -1.31
CA GLN A 471 -3.61 37.04 -2.48
C GLN A 471 -2.31 36.23 -2.64
N TYR A 472 -1.32 36.44 -1.78
CA TYR A 472 -0.03 35.76 -1.82
C TYR A 472 0.16 34.92 -0.56
N ASP A 473 0.91 33.83 -0.70
CA ASP A 473 1.22 32.91 0.39
C ASP A 473 2.54 33.26 1.08
N LEU A 474 3.47 33.91 0.37
CA LEU A 474 4.82 34.21 0.85
C LEU A 474 5.36 35.51 0.26
N ILE A 475 6.02 36.31 1.10
CA ILE A 475 6.79 37.49 0.67
C ILE A 475 8.27 37.15 0.69
N LEU A 476 8.92 37.24 -0.47
CA LEU A 476 10.37 37.24 -0.59
C LEU A 476 10.84 38.66 -0.89
N SER A 477 11.84 39.17 -0.17
CA SER A 477 12.38 40.49 -0.48
C SER A 477 13.89 40.54 -0.49
N THR A 478 14.43 41.33 -1.41
CA THR A 478 15.85 41.71 -1.44
C THR A 478 16.13 42.99 -0.65
N VAL A 479 15.08 43.63 -0.12
CA VAL A 479 15.16 44.83 0.70
C VAL A 479 14.44 44.61 2.04
N PRO A 480 14.93 45.20 3.14
CA PRO A 480 14.23 45.09 4.41
C PRO A 480 12.88 45.80 4.32
N LEU A 481 11.81 45.03 4.48
CA LEU A 481 10.45 45.55 4.65
C LEU A 481 10.35 45.91 6.14
N GLY A 482 10.16 47.20 6.47
CA GLY A 482 10.22 47.68 7.86
C GLY A 482 9.26 46.94 8.82
N SER A 483 9.41 47.16 10.12
CA SER A 483 8.77 46.42 11.25
C SER A 483 7.24 46.52 11.37
N ARG A 484 6.49 46.44 10.28
CA ARG A 484 5.03 46.27 10.29
C ARG A 484 4.74 44.77 10.38
N GLU A 485 3.78 44.39 11.21
CA GLU A 485 3.27 43.02 11.22
C GLU A 485 2.68 42.71 9.84
N HIS A 486 3.34 41.83 9.11
CA HIS A 486 2.86 41.33 7.83
C HIS A 486 1.82 40.23 8.09
N VAL A 487 0.73 40.25 7.32
CA VAL A 487 -0.38 39.28 7.45
C VAL A 487 0.05 37.89 6.97
N ILE A 488 1.09 37.84 6.13
CA ILE A 488 1.64 36.64 5.52
C ILE A 488 3.14 36.54 5.80
N PRO A 489 3.72 35.32 5.76
CA PRO A 489 5.12 35.07 6.07
C PRO A 489 6.09 35.88 5.20
N TYR A 490 7.19 36.34 5.80
CA TYR A 490 8.20 37.19 5.18
C TYR A 490 9.61 36.61 5.33
N ALA A 491 10.36 36.56 4.23
CA ALA A 491 11.78 36.23 4.23
C ALA A 491 12.60 37.29 3.48
N LEU A 492 13.67 37.77 4.14
CA LEU A 492 14.71 38.56 3.51
C LEU A 492 15.72 37.62 2.85
N ILE A 493 15.95 37.79 1.55
CA ILE A 493 16.82 36.94 0.74
C ILE A 493 17.86 37.77 -0.02
N SER A 494 19.02 37.17 -0.33
CA SER A 494 19.99 37.82 -1.19
C SER A 494 19.54 37.81 -2.66
N PRO A 495 19.97 38.77 -3.49
CA PRO A 495 19.72 38.76 -4.93
C PRO A 495 20.33 37.56 -5.67
N LEU A 496 21.31 36.90 -5.06
CA LEU A 496 22.00 35.74 -5.62
C LEU A 496 21.29 34.42 -5.27
N LEU A 497 20.39 34.41 -4.29
CA LEU A 497 19.74 33.22 -3.73
C LEU A 497 20.78 32.17 -3.33
N ASP A 498 21.45 32.41 -2.21
CA ASP A 498 22.47 31.51 -1.67
C ASP A 498 21.82 30.32 -0.94
N GLU A 499 22.58 29.25 -0.66
CA GLU A 499 22.07 28.07 0.06
C GLU A 499 21.47 28.41 1.44
N LYS A 500 21.98 29.46 2.08
CA LYS A 500 21.44 29.98 3.35
C LYS A 500 20.03 30.55 3.17
N ASP A 501 19.79 31.24 2.05
CA ASP A 501 18.47 31.78 1.72
C ASP A 501 17.48 30.63 1.47
N CYS A 502 17.87 29.62 0.68
CA CYS A 502 17.05 28.43 0.45
C CYS A 502 16.73 27.69 1.76
N SER A 503 17.69 27.59 2.68
CA SER A 503 17.49 26.96 3.98
C SER A 503 16.52 27.76 4.86
N ALA A 504 16.62 29.09 4.86
CA ALA A 504 15.72 29.97 5.58
C ALA A 504 14.29 29.89 5.04
N ILE A 505 14.14 29.90 3.70
CA ILE A 505 12.87 29.68 3.01
C ILE A 505 12.27 28.34 3.42
N ASN A 506 13.03 27.25 3.36
CA ASN A 506 12.53 25.92 3.71
C ASN A 506 12.09 25.80 5.17
N ASN A 507 12.83 26.42 6.10
CA ASN A 507 12.43 26.44 7.51
C ASN A 507 11.14 27.24 7.73
N LEU A 508 10.98 28.35 7.01
CA LEU A 508 9.77 29.16 7.07
C LEU A 508 8.57 28.44 6.43
N LEU A 509 8.76 27.70 5.33
CA LEU A 509 7.71 26.87 4.75
C LEU A 509 7.25 25.78 5.73
N LYS A 510 8.18 25.16 6.47
CA LYS A 510 7.83 24.15 7.49
C LYS A 510 6.97 24.73 8.61
N SER A 511 7.27 25.94 9.08
CA SER A 511 6.44 26.60 10.10
C SER A 511 5.11 27.12 9.54
N CYS A 512 5.04 27.46 8.26
CA CYS A 512 3.83 27.99 7.62
C CYS A 512 2.85 26.89 7.16
N ARG A 513 3.34 25.70 6.80
CA ARG A 513 2.52 24.51 6.50
C ARG A 513 1.75 24.02 7.73
N HIS A 514 2.16 24.41 8.94
CA HIS A 514 1.41 24.22 10.18
C HIS A 514 0.63 25.48 10.57
N ARG A 515 -0.11 26.14 9.64
CA ARG A 515 -1.09 27.15 10.06
C ARG A 515 -2.31 26.47 10.69
N GLU A 516 -2.13 26.10 11.95
CA GLU A 516 -3.06 25.36 12.80
C GLU A 516 -4.46 26.02 12.90
N ASP A 517 -4.56 27.35 12.74
CA ASP A 517 -5.82 28.12 12.73
C ASP A 517 -6.73 27.84 11.51
N LEU A 518 -6.17 27.36 10.40
CA LEU A 518 -6.94 27.11 9.17
C LEU A 518 -7.88 25.91 9.34
N TYR A 519 -7.42 24.86 10.03
CA TYR A 519 -8.19 23.64 10.27
C TYR A 519 -9.44 23.89 11.11
N LEU A 520 -9.32 24.64 12.21
CA LEU A 520 -10.47 24.97 13.04
C LEU A 520 -11.51 25.77 12.25
N ARG A 521 -11.07 26.74 11.44
CA ARG A 521 -11.97 27.53 10.60
C ARG A 521 -12.66 26.68 9.52
N GLU A 522 -11.95 25.78 8.87
CA GLU A 522 -12.53 24.84 7.88
C GLU A 522 -13.48 23.83 8.52
N LEU A 523 -13.18 23.34 9.73
CA LEU A 523 -14.09 22.49 10.51
C LEU A 523 -15.39 23.23 10.84
N MET A 524 -15.30 24.48 11.30
CA MET A 524 -16.47 25.31 11.59
C MET A 524 -17.28 25.62 10.33
N ARG A 525 -16.61 25.87 9.19
CA ARG A 525 -17.27 26.04 7.88
C ARG A 525 -18.00 24.78 7.44
N ALA A 526 -17.33 23.63 7.42
CA ALA A 526 -17.93 22.36 7.03
C ALA A 526 -19.16 22.00 7.88
N ARG A 527 -19.11 22.29 9.18
CA ARG A 527 -20.26 22.16 10.07
C ARG A 527 -21.41 23.10 9.70
N ASN A 528 -21.12 24.37 9.42
CA ASN A 528 -22.15 25.33 9.03
C ASN A 528 -22.75 24.98 7.67
N ASP A 529 -21.94 24.53 6.71
CA ASP A 529 -22.40 24.04 5.41
C ASP A 529 -23.37 22.85 5.58
N LEU A 530 -23.08 21.93 6.52
CA LEU A 530 -23.99 20.83 6.87
C LEU A 530 -25.35 21.34 7.41
N TYR A 531 -25.36 22.38 8.25
CA TYR A 531 -26.60 23.01 8.71
C TYR A 531 -27.35 23.69 7.57
N ASP A 532 -26.66 24.41 6.70
CA ASP A 532 -27.25 25.16 5.58
C ASP A 532 -27.90 24.23 4.54
N ILE A 533 -27.33 23.03 4.32
CA ILE A 533 -27.92 22.01 3.44
C ILE A 533 -29.01 21.17 4.14
N GLY A 534 -29.37 21.49 5.39
CA GLY A 534 -30.50 20.90 6.11
C GLY A 534 -30.18 19.62 6.90
N CYS A 535 -28.90 19.34 7.19
CA CYS A 535 -28.54 18.24 8.09
C CYS A 535 -28.85 18.62 9.54
N ALA A 536 -29.52 17.72 10.28
CA ALA A 536 -29.76 17.92 11.70
C ALA A 536 -28.58 17.37 12.51
N VAL A 537 -27.87 18.24 13.23
CA VAL A 537 -26.79 17.85 14.15
C VAL A 537 -27.34 17.83 15.57
N GLU A 538 -27.47 16.64 16.16
CA GLU A 538 -27.89 16.47 17.55
C GLU A 538 -26.71 16.04 18.43
N VAL A 539 -26.49 16.75 19.54
CA VAL A 539 -25.54 16.34 20.59
C VAL A 539 -26.32 15.70 21.73
N ARG A 540 -26.09 14.40 21.98
CA ARG A 540 -26.75 13.67 23.07
C ARG A 540 -25.77 13.40 24.21
N ASN A 541 -26.02 14.05 25.35
CA ASN A 541 -25.38 13.75 26.62
C ASN A 541 -25.92 12.40 27.16
N ARG A 542 -25.23 11.28 26.93
CA ARG A 542 -25.63 9.97 27.47
C ARG A 542 -24.43 9.17 27.99
N LYS A 543 -24.62 8.43 29.09
CA LYS A 543 -23.77 7.28 29.45
C LYS A 543 -23.73 6.30 28.26
N PRO A 544 -22.62 5.56 28.03
CA PRO A 544 -22.38 4.83 26.79
C PRO A 544 -23.55 3.90 26.49
N MET A 545 -24.36 4.26 25.50
CA MET A 545 -25.03 3.24 24.70
C MET A 545 -24.05 2.94 23.58
N GLU A 546 -23.71 1.66 23.46
CA GLU A 546 -22.96 1.11 22.33
C GLU A 546 -23.40 1.82 21.04
N ILE A 547 -22.44 2.35 20.30
CA ILE A 547 -22.66 2.65 18.90
C ILE A 547 -23.27 1.37 18.31
N PRO A 548 -24.47 1.43 17.69
CA PRO A 548 -25.11 0.22 17.20
C PRO A 548 -24.11 -0.54 16.33
N VAL A 549 -23.85 -1.80 16.69
CA VAL A 549 -22.91 -2.68 15.97
C VAL A 549 -23.32 -2.81 14.48
N THR A 550 -24.57 -2.51 14.17
CA THR A 550 -25.20 -2.57 12.86
C THR A 550 -25.16 -1.22 12.13
N GLY A 551 -23.97 -0.68 11.88
CA GLY A 551 -23.75 0.32 10.81
C GLY A 551 -23.23 -0.38 9.56
N PHE A 552 -23.52 0.14 8.36
CA PHE A 552 -23.02 -0.47 7.11
C PHE A 552 -21.54 -0.10 6.84
N LEU A 553 -21.02 0.91 7.55
CA LEU A 553 -19.62 1.29 7.55
C LEU A 553 -19.20 1.82 8.92
N LYS A 554 -18.03 1.36 9.39
CA LYS A 554 -17.36 1.84 10.58
C LYS A 554 -15.91 2.19 10.24
N VAL A 555 -15.50 3.42 10.54
CA VAL A 555 -14.13 3.91 10.28
C VAL A 555 -13.56 4.51 11.56
N THR A 556 -12.32 4.13 11.89
CA THR A 556 -11.60 4.62 13.07
C THR A 556 -10.48 5.56 12.63
N VAL A 557 -10.63 6.82 12.99
CA VAL A 557 -9.72 7.95 12.72
C VAL A 557 -8.49 7.85 13.63
N LEU A 558 -7.37 8.48 13.24
CA LEU A 558 -6.06 8.45 13.94
C LEU A 558 -6.15 8.78 15.44
N LYS A 559 -7.14 9.59 15.84
CA LYS A 559 -7.34 10.07 17.21
C LYS A 559 -8.42 9.30 17.98
N GLU A 560 -8.61 8.02 17.64
CA GLU A 560 -9.56 7.09 18.29
C GLU A 560 -11.04 7.50 18.22
N VAL A 561 -11.39 8.44 17.33
CA VAL A 561 -12.78 8.80 17.05
C VAL A 561 -13.36 7.79 16.07
N GLU A 562 -14.38 7.04 16.50
CA GLU A 562 -15.10 6.10 15.63
C GLU A 562 -16.28 6.78 14.94
N PHE A 563 -16.27 6.80 13.62
CA PHE A 563 -17.38 7.23 12.78
C PHE A 563 -18.18 6.02 12.30
N VAL A 564 -19.49 6.07 12.49
CA VAL A 564 -20.41 5.03 12.03
C VAL A 564 -21.48 5.63 11.13
N TYR A 565 -21.49 5.13 9.90
CA TYR A 565 -22.50 5.47 8.91
C TYR A 565 -23.60 4.40 8.92
N VAL A 566 -24.84 4.85 9.00
CA VAL A 566 -26.05 4.03 8.99
C VAL A 566 -26.89 4.44 7.80
N HIS A 567 -27.20 3.48 6.93
CA HIS A 567 -28.17 3.63 5.86
C HIS A 567 -29.43 2.87 6.26
N ASN A 568 -30.59 3.49 6.10
CA ASN A 568 -31.86 2.89 6.47
C ASN A 568 -32.84 3.01 5.28
N GLU A 569 -33.44 1.89 4.86
CA GLU A 569 -34.38 1.83 3.73
C GLU A 569 -35.62 2.75 3.93
N ALA A 570 -35.87 3.18 5.17
CA ALA A 570 -36.92 4.12 5.55
C ALA A 570 -36.61 5.61 5.28
N GLY A 571 -35.44 5.94 4.70
CA GLY A 571 -35.18 7.27 4.12
C GLY A 571 -34.40 8.28 4.98
N ILE A 572 -33.70 7.84 6.04
CA ILE A 572 -32.80 8.72 6.82
C ILE A 572 -31.42 8.09 6.87
N ASN A 573 -30.45 8.74 6.20
CA ASN A 573 -29.03 8.43 6.31
C ASN A 573 -28.47 9.08 7.58
N ARG A 574 -27.54 8.44 8.25
CA ARG A 574 -27.02 8.96 9.53
C ARG A 574 -25.52 8.72 9.66
N CYS A 575 -24.78 9.73 10.12
CA CYS A 575 -23.39 9.60 10.58
C CYS A 575 -23.33 9.88 12.08
N GLN A 576 -22.64 9.04 12.84
CA GLN A 576 -22.51 9.16 14.29
C GLN A 576 -21.05 9.04 14.69
N PHE A 577 -20.60 9.86 15.62
CA PHE A 577 -19.30 9.68 16.27
C PHE A 577 -19.37 10.06 17.75
N VAL A 578 -18.43 9.51 18.52
CA VAL A 578 -18.32 9.73 19.97
C VAL A 578 -17.03 10.49 20.24
N THR A 579 -17.09 11.50 21.10
CA THR A 579 -15.92 12.28 21.51
C THR A 579 -15.62 12.03 23.00
N ASP A 580 -14.35 11.73 23.32
CA ASP A 580 -13.86 11.66 24.70
C ASP A 580 -12.72 12.66 24.90
N LEU A 581 -13.08 13.81 25.45
CA LEU A 581 -12.16 14.92 25.70
C LEU A 581 -11.40 14.69 27.00
N LEU A 582 -10.42 13.78 27.01
CA LEU A 582 -9.36 13.61 28.02
C LEU A 582 -9.76 13.41 29.52
N GLN A 583 -10.95 13.81 30.02
CA GLN A 583 -11.34 13.79 31.44
C GLN A 583 -12.88 13.82 31.68
N LYS A 584 -13.58 12.72 31.34
CA LYS A 584 -14.87 12.27 31.97
C LYS A 584 -16.22 12.87 31.50
N LYS A 585 -16.38 13.29 30.24
CA LYS A 585 -17.72 13.35 29.61
C LYS A 585 -17.64 12.84 28.17
N LEU A 586 -18.32 11.73 27.92
CA LEU A 586 -18.54 11.14 26.59
C LEU A 586 -19.81 11.75 26.00
N ASP A 587 -19.66 12.51 24.92
CA ASP A 587 -20.79 13.10 24.17
C ASP A 587 -20.91 12.42 22.80
N LYS A 588 -22.15 12.12 22.40
CA LYS A 588 -22.46 11.47 21.11
C LYS A 588 -23.01 12.51 20.14
N VAL A 589 -22.35 12.69 19.01
CA VAL A 589 -22.79 13.56 17.92
C VAL A 589 -23.50 12.71 16.86
N ILE A 590 -24.70 13.13 16.48
CA ILE A 590 -25.53 12.45 15.47
C ILE A 590 -25.84 13.46 14.37
N MET A 591 -25.55 13.09 13.12
CA MET A 591 -25.84 13.87 11.93
C MET A 591 -26.83 13.10 11.06
N ASP A 592 -28.07 13.59 10.98
CA ASP A 592 -29.10 13.03 10.11
C ASP A 592 -29.09 13.73 8.75
N MET A 593 -29.04 12.93 7.69
CA MET A 593 -28.82 13.32 6.30
C MET A 593 -29.90 12.71 5.40
N SER A 594 -30.31 13.46 4.37
CA SER A 594 -31.42 13.07 3.50
C SER A 594 -31.01 12.28 2.25
N ASN A 595 -29.74 12.33 1.83
CA ASN A 595 -29.26 11.65 0.62
C ASN A 595 -27.80 11.15 0.75
N TRP A 596 -27.31 10.51 -0.30
CA TRP A 596 -25.93 10.00 -0.38
C TRP A 596 -24.89 11.12 -0.51
N ASP A 597 -25.22 12.20 -1.20
CA ASP A 597 -24.29 13.31 -1.44
C ASP A 597 -23.92 14.03 -0.14
N PHE A 598 -24.86 14.14 0.80
CA PHE A 598 -24.59 14.69 2.14
C PHE A 598 -23.72 13.75 2.98
N MET A 599 -23.85 12.43 2.80
CA MET A 599 -22.95 11.48 3.45
C MET A 599 -21.52 11.59 2.92
N LEU A 600 -21.37 11.81 1.60
CA LEU A 600 -20.07 12.12 0.99
C LEU A 600 -19.53 13.44 1.55
N PHE A 601 -20.36 14.48 1.67
CA PHE A 601 -19.95 15.75 2.28
C PHE A 601 -19.47 15.59 3.73
N ALA A 602 -20.16 14.78 4.54
CA ALA A 602 -19.77 14.50 5.92
C ALA A 602 -18.38 13.86 6.06
N SER A 603 -17.88 13.19 5.02
CA SER A 603 -16.50 12.66 5.01
C SER A 603 -15.43 13.76 5.02
N LYS A 604 -15.77 15.01 4.66
CA LYS A 604 -14.89 16.17 4.84
C LYS A 604 -14.55 16.41 6.31
N MET A 605 -15.49 16.16 7.22
CA MET A 605 -15.22 16.25 8.66
C MET A 605 -14.22 15.19 9.11
N VAL A 606 -14.34 13.96 8.58
CA VAL A 606 -13.39 12.89 8.87
C VAL A 606 -11.98 13.29 8.42
N TYR A 607 -11.84 13.77 7.18
CA TYR A 607 -10.58 14.26 6.63
C TYR A 607 -9.96 15.38 7.48
N LEU A 608 -10.75 16.40 7.82
CA LEU A 608 -10.27 17.54 8.60
C LEU A 608 -9.91 17.14 10.03
N MET A 609 -10.66 16.21 10.65
CA MET A 609 -10.37 15.73 12.01
C MET A 609 -9.16 14.80 12.08
N ASP A 610 -8.90 14.02 11.03
CA ASP A 610 -7.69 13.18 10.93
C ASP A 610 -6.42 14.04 10.81
N ASN A 611 -6.51 15.18 10.12
CA ASN A 611 -5.35 16.03 9.80
C ASN A 611 -5.16 17.25 10.71
N CYS A 612 -6.12 17.59 11.58
CA CYS A 612 -6.02 18.77 12.44
C CYS A 612 -5.14 18.53 13.69
N PRO A 613 -4.58 19.59 14.31
CA PRO A 613 -3.91 19.52 15.62
C PRO A 613 -4.87 19.14 16.76
N ASP A 614 -4.36 18.57 17.85
CA ASP A 614 -5.18 18.11 19.01
C ASP A 614 -5.95 19.25 19.68
N TRP A 615 -5.37 20.45 19.73
CA TRP A 615 -6.04 21.61 20.30
C TRP A 615 -7.23 22.06 19.43
N ALA A 616 -7.09 22.06 18.10
CA ALA A 616 -8.13 22.48 17.16
C ALA A 616 -9.31 21.50 17.18
N MET A 617 -9.00 20.20 17.26
CA MET A 617 -10.01 19.19 17.51
C MET A 617 -10.76 19.45 18.83
N THR A 618 -10.02 19.75 19.90
CA THR A 618 -10.60 19.98 21.23
C THR A 618 -11.56 21.15 21.23
N GLU A 619 -11.15 22.26 20.61
CA GLU A 619 -11.96 23.47 20.50
C GLU A 619 -13.19 23.28 19.61
N PHE A 620 -13.04 22.58 18.47
CA PHE A 620 -14.16 22.26 17.60
C PHE A 620 -15.23 21.41 18.30
N ILE A 621 -14.81 20.37 19.02
CA ILE A 621 -15.72 19.50 19.78
C ILE A 621 -16.41 20.29 20.89
N GLN A 622 -15.67 21.16 21.60
CA GLN A 622 -16.27 22.04 22.62
C GLN A 622 -17.34 22.94 22.01
N ASN A 623 -17.09 23.56 20.85
CA ASN A 623 -18.05 24.40 20.14
C ASN A 623 -19.31 23.64 19.71
N ILE A 624 -19.18 22.40 19.24
CA ILE A 624 -20.34 21.55 18.94
C ILE A 624 -21.17 21.29 20.20
N ILE A 625 -20.52 20.99 21.33
CA ILE A 625 -21.20 20.66 22.60
C ILE A 625 -21.86 21.88 23.25
N THR A 626 -21.25 23.07 23.18
CA THR A 626 -21.80 24.30 23.77
C THR A 626 -22.98 24.86 22.98
N GLU A 627 -22.97 24.75 21.64
CA GLU A 627 -24.07 25.24 20.80
C GLU A 627 -25.22 24.22 20.66
N GLY A 628 -24.97 22.93 20.87
CA GLY A 628 -25.99 21.87 20.84
C GLY A 628 -26.86 21.77 22.11
N ARG A 629 -26.81 22.76 23.01
CA ARG A 629 -27.55 22.79 24.29
C ARG A 629 -28.73 23.75 24.30
#